data_AF-A0A955V618-F1
#
_entry.id   AF-A0A955V618-F1
#
_cell.length_a   1.000
_cell.length_b   1.000
_cell.length_c   1.000
_cell.angle_alpha   90.00
_cell.angle_beta   90.00
_cell.angle_gamma   90.00
#
_symmetry.space_group_name_H-M   'P 1'
#
loop_
_entity.id
_entity.type
_entity.pdbx_description
1 polymer ?
#
loop_
_entity_poly.entity_id
_entity_poly.type
_entity_poly.pdbx_seq_one_letter_code
_entity_poly.pdbx_strand_id
1 'polypeptide(L)'
;PGYNEAHDPMTVPIPASAQKVELWAIVTGHGSGTSQCAEFCGHQHQFIVNGALHLLAFPAVGDDEGCIAAIASGMTPNQAGTWWLGRGGWCPGAPVAPWIVDVTGDVTPGEDATIDYRALLAGAKPPEDAGEIVLTSYLVVYE
;
A
#
# COMPACT_ATOMS: atom_id res chain seq x y z
N PRO A 1 -2.18 -20.86 -3.91
CA PRO A 1 -2.72 -19.61 -4.49
C PRO A 1 -1.67 -18.51 -4.39
N GLY A 2 -1.52 -17.68 -5.43
CA GLY A 2 -0.62 -16.52 -5.32
C GLY A 2 -1.24 -15.43 -4.45
N TYR A 3 -0.45 -14.38 -4.18
CA TYR A 3 -0.85 -13.32 -3.26
C TYR A 3 -2.17 -12.64 -3.66
N ASN A 4 -2.33 -12.22 -4.93
CA ASN A 4 -3.55 -11.56 -5.39
C ASN A 4 -4.79 -12.47 -5.32
N GLU A 5 -4.62 -13.79 -5.47
CA GLU A 5 -5.74 -14.74 -5.36
C GLU A 5 -6.25 -14.93 -3.92
N ALA A 6 -5.56 -14.36 -2.92
CA ALA A 6 -6.02 -14.34 -1.53
C ALA A 6 -6.83 -13.08 -1.19
N HIS A 7 -7.02 -12.16 -2.15
CA HIS A 7 -7.72 -10.90 -1.96
C HIS A 7 -8.96 -10.84 -2.87
N ASP A 8 -10.05 -11.43 -2.39
CA ASP A 8 -11.33 -11.34 -3.08
C ASP A 8 -11.92 -9.92 -2.99
N PRO A 9 -12.68 -9.48 -4.02
CA PRO A 9 -13.44 -8.24 -3.98
C PRO A 9 -14.34 -8.14 -2.74
N MET A 10 -14.44 -6.95 -2.17
CA MET A 10 -15.29 -6.68 -1.01
C MET A 10 -16.42 -5.72 -1.35
N THR A 11 -17.62 -6.01 -0.85
CA THR A 11 -18.75 -5.08 -0.90
C THR A 11 -18.90 -4.40 0.46
N VAL A 12 -18.95 -3.08 0.48
CA VAL A 12 -19.05 -2.26 1.69
C VAL A 12 -20.27 -1.34 1.58
N PRO A 13 -21.27 -1.45 2.49
CA PRO A 13 -22.41 -0.53 2.50
C PRO A 13 -21.96 0.86 2.93
N ILE A 14 -22.31 1.89 2.15
CA ILE A 14 -21.99 3.29 2.48
C ILE A 14 -23.21 3.92 3.14
N PRO A 15 -23.10 4.39 4.41
CA PRO A 15 -24.18 5.09 5.09
C PRO A 15 -24.74 6.27 4.28
N ALA A 16 -26.06 6.45 4.28
CA ALA A 16 -26.70 7.58 3.60
C ALA A 16 -26.32 8.96 4.19
N SER A 17 -25.85 8.97 5.43
CA SER A 17 -25.30 10.12 6.15
C SER A 17 -23.84 10.43 5.82
N ALA A 18 -23.16 9.60 5.02
CA ALA A 18 -21.75 9.80 4.69
C ALA A 18 -21.49 11.18 4.07
N GLN A 19 -20.61 11.94 4.69
CA GLN A 19 -20.14 13.25 4.22
C GLN A 19 -18.77 13.16 3.57
N LYS A 20 -17.96 12.18 3.97
CA LYS A 20 -16.64 11.91 3.42
C LYS A 20 -16.31 10.42 3.56
N VAL A 21 -15.60 9.89 2.57
CA VAL A 21 -15.09 8.51 2.59
C VAL A 21 -13.62 8.51 2.20
N GLU A 22 -12.79 7.89 3.03
CA GLU A 22 -11.36 7.74 2.77
C GLU A 22 -10.96 6.28 2.70
N LEU A 23 -10.12 5.94 1.71
CA LEU A 23 -9.40 4.69 1.68
C LEU A 23 -8.09 4.86 2.45
N TRP A 24 -7.91 4.09 3.51
CA TRP A 24 -6.67 4.02 4.28
C TRP A 24 -5.99 2.69 3.99
N ALA A 25 -4.69 2.72 3.66
CA ALA A 25 -3.89 1.52 3.50
C ALA A 25 -2.52 1.66 4.14
N ILE A 26 -2.11 0.67 4.92
CA ILE A 26 -0.76 0.50 5.44
C ILE A 26 -0.16 -0.71 4.73
N VAL A 27 0.92 -0.48 3.98
CA VAL A 27 1.48 -1.49 3.09
C VAL A 27 2.99 -1.52 3.25
N THR A 28 3.55 -2.72 3.43
CA THR A 28 5.00 -2.94 3.48
C THR A 28 5.38 -4.18 2.68
N GLY A 29 6.46 -4.06 1.91
CA GLY A 29 7.09 -5.15 1.18
C GLY A 29 8.30 -5.71 1.92
N HIS A 30 8.40 -7.03 1.97
CA HIS A 30 9.45 -7.78 2.68
C HIS A 30 10.07 -8.85 1.79
N GLY A 31 11.28 -9.26 2.16
CA GLY A 31 12.04 -10.28 1.43
C GLY A 31 12.86 -9.69 0.29
N SER A 32 13.70 -10.56 -0.28
CA SER A 32 14.63 -10.22 -1.37
C SER A 32 14.78 -11.39 -2.34
N GLY A 33 13.67 -12.08 -2.64
CA GLY A 33 13.64 -13.23 -3.54
C GLY A 33 13.71 -12.79 -5.01
N THR A 34 12.86 -13.37 -5.85
CA THR A 34 12.83 -13.05 -7.28
C THR A 34 12.69 -11.54 -7.50
N SER A 35 13.60 -10.94 -8.29
CA SER A 35 13.66 -9.50 -8.58
C SER A 35 13.93 -8.59 -7.37
N GLN A 36 14.56 -9.10 -6.31
CA GLN A 36 14.80 -8.36 -5.05
C GLN A 36 13.51 -7.90 -4.37
N CYS A 37 12.39 -8.53 -4.68
CA CYS A 37 11.11 -8.19 -4.10
C CYS A 37 10.93 -8.80 -2.70
N ALA A 38 10.06 -8.25 -1.86
CA ALA A 38 9.35 -6.99 -2.03
C ALA A 38 10.03 -5.82 -1.28
N GLU A 39 11.14 -6.07 -0.59
CA GLU A 39 11.84 -5.02 0.18
C GLU A 39 12.49 -3.98 -0.75
N PHE A 40 13.08 -4.41 -1.87
CA PHE A 40 13.93 -3.55 -2.72
C PHE A 40 13.46 -3.48 -4.18
N CYS A 41 12.24 -3.92 -4.49
CA CYS A 41 11.70 -3.85 -5.85
C CYS A 41 10.52 -2.86 -5.95
N GLY A 42 10.41 -2.18 -7.08
CA GLY A 42 9.39 -1.16 -7.35
C GLY A 42 8.01 -1.75 -7.64
N HIS A 43 7.42 -2.41 -6.65
CA HIS A 43 6.06 -2.93 -6.70
C HIS A 43 5.01 -1.83 -6.45
N GLN A 44 3.79 -2.10 -6.91
CA GLN A 44 2.67 -1.17 -6.89
C GLN A 44 1.41 -1.86 -6.36
N HIS A 45 0.51 -1.07 -5.81
CA HIS A 45 -0.73 -1.52 -5.18
C HIS A 45 -1.90 -0.77 -5.83
N GLN A 46 -2.76 -1.52 -6.52
CA GLN A 46 -3.96 -0.97 -7.14
C GLN A 46 -5.15 -1.24 -6.24
N PHE A 47 -5.80 -0.17 -5.79
CA PHE A 47 -7.10 -0.20 -5.16
C PHE A 47 -8.14 0.32 -6.15
N ILE A 48 -9.26 -0.36 -6.28
CA ILE A 48 -10.32 0.02 -7.21
C ILE A 48 -11.61 0.20 -6.41
N VAL A 49 -12.16 1.41 -6.42
CA VAL A 49 -13.40 1.76 -5.70
C VAL A 49 -14.48 2.04 -6.73
N ASN A 50 -15.50 1.18 -6.84
CA ASN A 50 -16.54 1.25 -7.87
C ASN A 50 -16.00 1.46 -9.30
N GLY A 51 -14.84 0.85 -9.61
CA GLY A 51 -14.16 0.98 -10.90
C GLY A 51 -13.16 2.15 -11.01
N ALA A 52 -13.11 3.07 -10.05
CA ALA A 52 -12.12 4.14 -9.98
C ALA A 52 -10.78 3.61 -9.43
N LEU A 53 -9.69 3.79 -10.19
CA LEU A 53 -8.36 3.28 -9.84
C LEU A 53 -7.56 4.27 -8.98
N HIS A 54 -7.07 3.77 -7.85
CA HIS A 54 -6.13 4.45 -6.95
C HIS A 54 -4.84 3.63 -6.83
N LEU A 55 -3.70 4.26 -7.09
CA LEU A 55 -2.40 3.59 -7.16
C LEU A 55 -1.48 4.05 -6.03
N LEU A 56 -1.01 3.11 -5.22
CA LEU A 56 0.08 3.30 -4.27
C LEU A 56 1.37 2.68 -4.82
N ALA A 57 2.45 3.45 -4.76
CA ALA A 57 3.80 3.02 -5.13
C ALA A 57 4.83 3.56 -4.13
N PHE A 58 6.04 2.99 -4.14
CA PHE A 58 7.12 3.35 -3.22
C PHE A 58 8.30 3.97 -3.99
N PRO A 59 8.29 5.29 -4.24
CA PRO A 59 9.29 5.94 -5.08
C PRO A 59 10.71 5.95 -4.48
N ALA A 60 10.85 5.67 -3.18
CA ALA A 60 12.15 5.53 -2.53
C ALA A 60 12.89 4.23 -2.91
N VAL A 61 12.20 3.24 -3.49
CA VAL A 61 12.87 1.99 -3.89
C VAL A 61 13.93 2.26 -4.96
N GLY A 62 15.15 1.77 -4.71
CA GLY A 62 16.31 1.99 -5.59
C GLY A 62 17.05 3.29 -5.32
N ASP A 63 16.58 4.10 -4.36
CA ASP A 63 17.31 5.24 -3.84
C ASP A 63 18.26 4.79 -2.72
N ASP A 64 19.56 4.97 -2.94
CA ASP A 64 20.62 4.65 -1.99
C ASP A 64 20.61 5.56 -0.74
N GLU A 65 19.75 6.57 -0.68
CA GLU A 65 19.54 7.41 0.51
C GLU A 65 18.06 7.53 0.88
N GLY A 66 17.19 6.70 0.29
CA GLY A 66 15.73 6.87 0.35
C GLY A 66 15.12 6.86 1.76
N CYS A 67 15.79 6.26 2.74
CA CYS A 67 15.36 6.27 4.14
C CYS A 67 15.97 7.38 5.00
N ILE A 68 16.98 8.12 4.51
CA ILE A 68 17.60 9.22 5.28
C ILE A 68 16.57 10.31 5.59
N ALA A 69 15.69 10.64 4.64
CA ALA A 69 14.65 11.65 4.84
C ALA A 69 13.68 11.31 5.98
N ALA A 70 13.47 10.01 6.29
CA ALA A 70 12.57 9.57 7.35
C ALA A 70 13.08 9.95 8.76
N ILE A 71 14.35 10.32 8.93
CA ILE A 71 14.89 10.86 10.19
C ILE A 71 14.08 12.09 10.63
N ALA A 72 13.73 12.96 9.69
CA ALA A 72 12.94 14.16 9.98
C ALA A 72 11.52 13.86 10.49
N SER A 73 11.04 12.64 10.25
CA SER A 73 9.71 12.16 10.66
C SER A 73 9.78 11.12 11.79
N GLY A 74 10.89 11.07 12.53
CA GLY A 74 11.02 10.24 13.73
C GLY A 74 11.66 8.86 13.51
N MET A 75 12.24 8.59 12.34
CA MET A 75 13.06 7.39 12.16
C MET A 75 14.29 7.42 13.07
N THR A 76 14.59 6.31 13.73
CA THR A 76 15.84 6.13 14.48
C THR A 76 16.96 5.65 13.56
N PRO A 77 17.98 6.47 13.25
CA PRO A 77 19.08 6.07 12.38
C PRO A 77 20.04 5.09 13.06
N ASN A 78 21.05 4.63 12.32
CA ASN A 78 22.14 3.77 12.82
C ASN A 78 21.69 2.39 13.32
N GLN A 79 20.61 1.85 12.77
CA GLN A 79 20.35 0.41 12.85
C GLN A 79 21.47 -0.34 12.10
N ALA A 80 21.82 -1.56 12.50
CA ALA A 80 22.82 -2.34 11.75
C ALA A 80 22.35 -2.61 10.30
N GLY A 81 23.30 -2.82 9.37
CA GLY A 81 22.99 -3.14 7.98
C GLY A 81 22.70 -1.91 7.12
N THR A 82 21.76 -2.03 6.18
CA THR A 82 21.51 -1.06 5.09
C THR A 82 20.35 -0.11 5.39
N TRP A 83 20.32 0.46 6.59
CA TRP A 83 19.16 1.24 7.09
C TRP A 83 18.83 2.49 6.26
N TRP A 84 19.81 3.02 5.54
CA TRP A 84 19.67 4.23 4.71
C TRP A 84 19.00 3.98 3.34
N LEU A 85 18.99 2.74 2.84
CA LEU A 85 18.39 2.40 1.54
C LEU A 85 16.88 2.56 1.57
N GLY A 86 16.29 3.12 0.52
CA GLY A 86 14.86 3.15 0.35
C GLY A 86 14.27 1.76 0.07
N ARG A 87 13.07 1.51 0.62
CA ARG A 87 12.41 0.20 0.59
C ARG A 87 10.94 0.31 0.22
N GLY A 88 10.34 -0.85 0.02
CA GLY A 88 8.92 -1.07 -0.24
C GLY A 88 7.96 -0.62 0.86
N GLY A 89 7.84 0.69 1.10
CA GLY A 89 6.82 1.25 2.00
C GLY A 89 7.22 1.34 3.47
N TRP A 90 8.50 1.11 3.81
CA TRP A 90 8.98 1.25 5.19
C TRP A 90 10.45 1.65 5.25
N CYS A 91 10.91 2.06 6.43
CA CYS A 91 12.32 2.31 6.74
C CYS A 91 12.66 1.71 8.11
N PRO A 92 13.84 1.10 8.31
CA PRO A 92 14.22 0.57 9.61
C PRO A 92 14.19 1.64 10.70
N GLY A 93 13.48 1.37 11.79
CA GLY A 93 13.33 2.32 12.89
C GLY A 93 12.36 3.48 12.63
N ALA A 94 11.61 3.48 11.51
CA ALA A 94 10.54 4.44 11.22
C ALA A 94 9.16 3.83 11.48
N PRO A 95 8.16 4.62 11.91
CA PRO A 95 6.77 4.21 11.81
C PRO A 95 6.33 4.14 10.34
N VAL A 96 5.39 3.24 10.03
CA VAL A 96 4.77 3.18 8.70
C VAL A 96 3.51 4.04 8.72
N ALA A 97 3.52 5.13 7.95
CA ALA A 97 2.35 5.99 7.81
C ALA A 97 1.31 5.34 6.88
N PRO A 98 0.00 5.48 7.16
CA PRO A 98 -1.02 5.07 6.22
C PRO A 98 -0.96 5.96 4.97
N TRP A 99 -1.13 5.32 3.81
CA TRP A 99 -1.54 6.00 2.59
C TRP A 99 -3.04 6.23 2.65
N ILE A 100 -3.44 7.50 2.53
CA ILE A 100 -4.84 7.93 2.66
C ILE A 100 -5.25 8.60 1.35
N VAL A 101 -6.37 8.16 0.80
CA VAL A 101 -6.98 8.74 -0.40
C VAL A 101 -8.43 9.09 -0.13
N ASP A 102 -8.83 10.29 -0.52
CA ASP A 102 -10.24 10.69 -0.52
C ASP A 102 -10.94 10.03 -1.71
N VAL A 103 -11.89 9.15 -1.41
CA VAL A 103 -12.69 8.39 -2.39
C VAL A 103 -14.17 8.77 -2.32
N THR A 104 -14.49 9.91 -1.70
CA THR A 104 -15.87 10.39 -1.52
C THR A 104 -16.60 10.49 -2.86
N GLY A 105 -15.89 10.89 -3.92
CA GLY A 105 -16.47 11.01 -5.27
C GLY A 105 -16.65 9.68 -6.01
N ASP A 106 -16.10 8.59 -5.50
CA ASP A 106 -16.15 7.26 -6.15
C ASP A 106 -17.27 6.39 -5.57
N VAL A 107 -17.97 6.86 -4.54
CA VAL A 107 -19.04 6.14 -3.85
C VAL A 107 -20.31 6.97 -3.77
N THR A 108 -21.45 6.30 -3.61
CA THR A 108 -22.75 6.95 -3.42
C THR A 108 -23.26 6.69 -2.00
N PRO A 109 -23.51 7.72 -1.17
CA PRO A 109 -24.16 7.53 0.13
C PRO A 109 -25.51 6.81 0.00
N GLY A 110 -25.71 5.76 0.79
CA GLY A 110 -26.91 4.92 0.78
C GLY A 110 -26.86 3.73 -0.18
N GLU A 111 -25.78 3.56 -0.93
CA GLU A 111 -25.54 2.41 -1.82
C GLU A 111 -24.36 1.57 -1.33
N ASP A 112 -24.22 0.38 -1.91
CA ASP A 112 -23.05 -0.48 -1.70
C ASP A 112 -21.90 -0.06 -2.62
N ALA A 113 -20.68 -0.01 -2.09
CA ALA A 113 -19.45 0.17 -2.85
C ALA A 113 -18.71 -1.17 -3.02
N THR A 114 -18.16 -1.41 -4.20
CA THR A 114 -17.23 -2.53 -4.45
C THR A 114 -15.79 -2.05 -4.38
N ILE A 115 -14.97 -2.77 -3.61
CA ILE A 115 -13.56 -2.50 -3.40
C ILE A 115 -12.75 -3.71 -3.89
N ASP A 116 -11.89 -3.50 -4.88
CA ASP A 116 -10.92 -4.49 -5.35
C ASP A 116 -9.49 -4.07 -5.01
N TYR A 117 -8.61 -5.06 -4.85
CA TYR A 117 -7.19 -4.83 -4.62
C TYR A 117 -6.32 -5.83 -5.39
N ARG A 118 -5.18 -5.35 -5.90
CA ARG A 118 -4.09 -6.22 -6.40
C ARG A 118 -2.72 -5.57 -6.26
N ALA A 119 -1.72 -6.38 -5.90
CA ALA A 119 -0.32 -6.01 -6.00
C ALA A 119 0.24 -6.34 -7.39
N LEU A 120 1.13 -5.48 -7.89
CA LEU A 120 1.73 -5.58 -9.21
C LEU A 120 3.24 -5.33 -9.14
N LEU A 121 3.99 -5.97 -10.04
CA LEU A 121 5.37 -5.63 -10.35
C LEU A 121 5.45 -5.28 -11.83
N ALA A 122 5.89 -4.05 -12.15
CA ALA A 122 5.93 -3.54 -13.53
C ALA A 122 4.60 -3.72 -14.30
N GLY A 123 3.47 -3.53 -13.61
CA GLY A 123 2.13 -3.64 -14.20
C GLY A 123 1.59 -5.07 -14.35
N ALA A 124 2.36 -6.10 -13.98
CA ALA A 124 1.96 -7.50 -14.06
C ALA A 124 1.83 -8.13 -12.67
N LYS A 125 1.23 -9.33 -12.60
CA LYS A 125 1.23 -10.15 -11.39
C LYS A 125 2.69 -10.37 -10.92
N PRO A 126 3.00 -10.17 -9.62
CA PRO A 126 4.34 -10.44 -9.10
C PRO A 126 4.76 -11.90 -9.35
N PRO A 127 6.05 -12.16 -9.63
CA PRO A 127 6.56 -13.52 -9.76
C PRO A 127 6.30 -14.36 -8.51
N GLU A 128 6.26 -15.68 -8.67
CA GLU A 128 6.34 -16.60 -7.53
C GLU A 128 7.69 -16.45 -6.82
N ASP A 129 7.72 -16.73 -5.52
CA ASP A 129 8.90 -16.59 -4.66
C ASP A 129 9.57 -15.20 -4.73
N ALA A 130 8.80 -14.16 -5.08
CA ALA A 130 9.27 -12.79 -5.11
C ALA A 130 9.57 -12.30 -3.70
N GLY A 131 8.53 -12.13 -2.89
CA GLY A 131 8.61 -11.68 -1.50
C GLY A 131 7.22 -11.63 -0.88
N GLU A 132 7.11 -10.97 0.26
CA GLU A 132 5.85 -10.87 1.02
C GLU A 132 5.36 -9.43 1.04
N ILE A 133 4.05 -9.24 0.82
CA ILE A 133 3.37 -7.98 1.06
C ILE A 133 2.52 -8.11 2.31
N VAL A 134 2.78 -7.24 3.30
CA VAL A 134 1.92 -7.08 4.46
C VAL A 134 1.04 -5.87 4.20
N LEU A 135 -0.27 -6.11 4.11
CA LEU A 135 -1.30 -5.11 3.86
C LEU A 135 -2.31 -5.07 5.01
N THR A 136 -2.68 -3.89 5.43
CA THR A 136 -3.93 -3.64 6.16
C THR A 136 -4.61 -2.42 5.56
N SER A 137 -5.91 -2.51 5.28
CA SER A 137 -6.67 -1.40 4.69
C SER A 137 -8.06 -1.27 5.29
N TYR A 138 -8.58 -0.05 5.28
CA TYR A 138 -9.88 0.32 5.80
C TYR A 138 -10.55 1.30 4.84
N LEU A 139 -11.87 1.19 4.72
CA LEU A 139 -12.70 2.28 4.23
C LEU A 139 -13.22 3.04 5.44
N VAL A 140 -12.82 4.29 5.59
CA VAL A 140 -13.17 5.15 6.73
C VAL A 140 -14.27 6.11 6.28
N VAL A 141 -15.43 6.02 6.92
CA VAL A 141 -16.60 6.86 6.64
C VAL A 141 -16.76 7.91 7.73
N TYR A 142 -16.94 9.15 7.31
CA TYR A 142 -17.27 10.29 8.17
C TYR A 142 -18.73 10.69 7.94
N GLU A 143 -19.50 10.80 9.00
CA GLU A 143 -20.94 11.13 9.01
C GLU A 143 -21.22 12.43 9.77
#